data_AF-A0A6A5WL49-F1
#
_entry.id   AF-A0A6A5WL49-F1
#
_cell.length_a   1.000
_cell.length_b   1.000
_cell.length_c   1.000
_cell.angle_alpha   90.00
_cell.angle_beta   90.00
_cell.angle_gamma   90.00
#
_symmetry.space_group_name_H-M   'P 1'
#
loop_
_entity.id
_entity.type
_entity.pdbx_description
1 polymer ?
#
loop_
_entity_poly.entity_id
_entity_poly.type
_entity_poly.pdbx_seq_one_letter_code
_entity_poly.pdbx_strand_id
1 'polypeptide(L)'
;MASADIPKTIGALQSKARLPFELGLACGQLLHMIPFLVTTHLDHRADYKHNPLDASIDTVEFTAAVDGQVERLRTLDDHLDPFPSDLEVDRKQRRPRRKAKVYYTSLLETWMREQIIVGELGTILLAYDVLATQQFNKGLDWGKNRLAWRLYPSQNVVFEAGDEDWSAWLKRHCEQLGMMSAREGLSALDESLMG
;
A
#
# COMPACT_ATOMS: atom_id res chain seq x y z
N MET A 1 14.60 -5.62 -9.36
CA MET A 1 13.45 -5.25 -10.22
C MET A 1 13.84 -4.01 -11.01
N ALA A 2 13.25 -3.77 -12.18
CA ALA A 2 13.52 -2.53 -12.93
C ALA A 2 13.09 -1.31 -12.10
N SER A 3 13.80 -0.19 -12.26
CA SER A 3 13.46 1.11 -11.64
C SER A 3 12.00 1.47 -11.93
N ALA A 4 11.33 2.09 -10.95
CA ALA A 4 9.94 2.51 -11.06
C ALA A 4 9.84 3.77 -11.95
N ASP A 5 9.65 3.58 -13.25
CA ASP A 5 9.46 4.69 -14.19
C ASP A 5 8.02 5.23 -14.12
N ILE A 6 7.71 5.94 -13.02
CA ILE A 6 6.41 6.60 -12.78
C ILE A 6 6.59 8.06 -12.30
N PRO A 7 7.32 8.89 -13.07
CA PRO A 7 7.78 10.21 -12.63
C PRO A 7 6.64 11.17 -12.24
N LYS A 8 5.46 11.10 -12.88
CA LYS A 8 4.33 11.97 -12.50
C LYS A 8 3.71 11.53 -11.19
N THR A 9 3.59 10.23 -10.94
CA THR A 9 3.12 9.72 -9.64
C THR A 9 4.12 10.10 -8.53
N ILE A 10 5.42 9.93 -8.77
CA ILE A 10 6.47 10.35 -7.82
C ILE A 10 6.40 11.86 -7.57
N GLY A 11 6.30 12.67 -8.63
CA GLY A 11 6.14 14.12 -8.50
C GLY A 11 4.89 14.52 -7.72
N ALA A 12 3.76 13.83 -7.93
CA ALA A 12 2.53 14.06 -7.18
C ALA A 12 2.70 13.73 -5.69
N LEU A 13 3.38 12.62 -5.36
CA LEU A 13 3.72 12.28 -3.97
C LEU A 13 4.65 13.35 -3.36
N GLN A 14 5.74 13.69 -4.04
CA GLN A 14 6.69 14.71 -3.57
C GLN A 14 6.03 16.09 -3.38
N SER A 15 5.05 16.45 -4.20
CA SER A 15 4.29 17.70 -4.02
C SER A 15 3.54 17.77 -2.68
N LYS A 16 3.22 16.62 -2.07
CA LYS A 16 2.58 16.50 -0.75
C LYS A 16 3.58 16.44 0.40
N ALA A 17 4.88 16.58 0.16
CA ALA A 17 5.92 16.45 1.20
C ALA A 17 5.74 17.38 2.43
N ARG A 18 5.07 18.52 2.26
CA ARG A 18 4.77 19.47 3.36
C ARG A 18 3.46 19.18 4.09
N LEU A 19 2.72 18.17 3.66
CA LEU A 19 1.44 17.74 4.21
C LEU A 19 1.56 16.26 4.60
N PRO A 20 2.19 15.92 5.74
CA PRO A 20 2.58 14.54 6.04
C PRO A 20 1.42 13.55 6.04
N PHE A 21 0.26 13.95 6.56
CA PHE A 21 -0.96 13.13 6.52
C PHE A 21 -1.40 12.85 5.07
N GLU A 22 -1.43 13.86 4.21
CA GLU A 22 -1.83 13.71 2.80
C GLU A 22 -0.83 12.84 2.02
N LEU A 23 0.46 12.97 2.30
CA LEU A 23 1.49 12.10 1.73
C LEU A 23 1.29 10.65 2.18
N GLY A 24 1.10 10.43 3.49
CA GLY A 24 0.81 9.12 4.05
C GLY A 24 -0.44 8.50 3.41
N LEU A 25 -1.52 9.28 3.32
CA LEU A 25 -2.79 8.88 2.71
C LEU A 25 -2.60 8.41 1.26
N ALA A 26 -1.90 9.19 0.44
CA ALA A 26 -1.62 8.83 -0.94
C ALA A 26 -0.82 7.51 -1.02
N CYS A 27 0.25 7.37 -0.23
CA CYS A 27 1.04 6.13 -0.18
C CYS A 27 0.20 4.93 0.26
N GLY A 28 -0.65 5.09 1.29
CA GLY A 28 -1.54 4.05 1.79
C GLY A 28 -2.57 3.61 0.75
N GLN A 29 -3.15 4.56 0.00
CA GLN A 29 -4.08 4.27 -1.09
C GLN A 29 -3.42 3.49 -2.23
N LEU A 30 -2.22 3.88 -2.66
CA LEU A 30 -1.48 3.15 -3.69
C LEU A 30 -1.21 1.70 -3.24
N LEU A 31 -0.78 1.50 -1.99
CA LEU A 31 -0.60 0.16 -1.41
C LEU A 31 -1.92 -0.63 -1.34
N HIS A 32 -3.03 0.03 -1.01
CA HIS A 32 -4.36 -0.59 -0.97
C HIS A 32 -4.84 -1.07 -2.34
N MET A 33 -4.44 -0.39 -3.42
CA MET A 33 -4.86 -0.74 -4.79
C MET A 33 -4.20 -2.02 -5.31
N ILE A 34 -2.97 -2.33 -4.88
CA ILE A 34 -2.18 -3.43 -5.44
C ILE A 34 -2.92 -4.78 -5.40
N PRO A 35 -3.49 -5.24 -4.26
CA PRO A 35 -4.21 -6.52 -4.23
C PRO A 35 -5.40 -6.57 -5.19
N PHE A 36 -6.10 -5.45 -5.39
CA PHE A 36 -7.23 -5.36 -6.30
C PHE A 36 -6.75 -5.45 -7.76
N LEU A 37 -5.76 -4.63 -8.14
CA LEU A 37 -5.18 -4.64 -9.48
C LEU A 37 -4.65 -6.03 -9.85
N VAL A 38 -3.90 -6.67 -8.94
CA VAL A 38 -3.41 -8.04 -9.15
C VAL A 38 -4.57 -9.02 -9.32
N THR A 39 -5.59 -8.94 -8.47
CA THR A 39 -6.73 -9.89 -8.54
C THR A 39 -7.44 -9.78 -9.88
N THR A 40 -7.79 -8.57 -10.29
CA THR A 40 -8.48 -8.31 -11.56
C THR A 40 -7.60 -8.69 -12.75
N HIS A 41 -6.29 -8.44 -12.68
CA HIS A 41 -5.36 -8.84 -13.72
C HIS A 41 -5.35 -10.37 -13.94
N LEU A 42 -5.42 -11.16 -12.86
CA LEU A 42 -5.43 -12.63 -12.94
C LEU A 42 -6.71 -13.18 -13.59
N ASP A 43 -7.79 -12.41 -13.60
CA ASP A 43 -9.05 -12.78 -14.24
C ASP A 43 -9.05 -12.50 -15.75
N HIS A 44 -7.95 -11.94 -16.27
CA HIS A 44 -7.77 -11.59 -17.68
C HIS A 44 -6.46 -12.18 -18.24
N ARG A 45 -6.23 -11.97 -19.54
CA ARG A 45 -4.97 -12.32 -20.22
C ARG A 45 -3.80 -11.54 -19.62
N ALA A 46 -2.59 -12.05 -19.80
CA ALA A 46 -1.38 -11.44 -19.25
C ALA A 46 -1.09 -10.01 -19.78
N ASP A 47 -1.64 -9.62 -20.91
CA ASP A 47 -1.50 -8.29 -21.53
C ASP A 47 -2.61 -7.29 -21.12
N TYR A 48 -3.49 -7.67 -20.19
CA TYR A 48 -4.59 -6.82 -19.72
C TYR A 48 -4.09 -5.50 -19.12
N LYS A 49 -4.87 -4.43 -19.33
CA LYS A 49 -4.62 -3.09 -18.81
C LYS A 49 -5.85 -2.56 -18.08
N HIS A 50 -5.64 -2.05 -16.87
CA HIS A 50 -6.68 -1.43 -16.08
C HIS A 50 -6.93 0.02 -16.51
N ASN A 51 -8.14 0.49 -16.22
CA ASN A 51 -8.36 1.92 -16.07
C ASN A 51 -7.73 2.41 -14.75
N PRO A 52 -7.25 3.66 -14.70
CA PRO A 52 -6.78 4.27 -13.45
C PRO A 52 -7.87 4.23 -12.38
N LEU A 53 -7.45 4.08 -11.12
CA LEU A 53 -8.36 4.04 -9.97
C LEU A 53 -8.39 5.39 -9.26
N ASP A 54 -9.56 5.79 -8.77
CA ASP A 54 -9.71 7.03 -8.02
C ASP A 54 -8.88 7.02 -6.73
N ALA A 55 -8.11 8.07 -6.52
CA ALA A 55 -7.27 8.28 -5.32
C ALA A 55 -7.11 9.77 -5.02
N SER A 56 -6.33 10.08 -3.97
CA SER A 56 -5.93 11.45 -3.64
C SER A 56 -4.85 12.05 -4.57
N ILE A 57 -4.36 11.26 -5.54
CA ILE A 57 -3.42 11.65 -6.60
C ILE A 57 -3.79 10.96 -7.91
N ASP A 58 -3.25 11.45 -9.03
CA ASP A 58 -3.36 10.77 -10.33
C ASP A 58 -2.62 9.42 -10.29
N THR A 59 -3.33 8.35 -10.63
CA THR A 59 -2.85 6.96 -10.58
C THR A 59 -2.56 6.36 -11.96
N VAL A 60 -2.70 7.12 -13.06
CA VAL A 60 -2.53 6.60 -14.43
C VAL A 60 -1.20 5.86 -14.60
N GLU A 61 -0.09 6.50 -14.24
CA GLU A 61 1.25 5.90 -14.39
C GLU A 61 1.46 4.72 -13.43
N PHE A 62 1.00 4.86 -12.19
CA PHE A 62 1.08 3.80 -11.20
C PHE A 62 0.35 2.53 -11.65
N THR A 63 -0.90 2.67 -12.11
CA THR A 63 -1.71 1.55 -12.59
C THR A 63 -1.04 0.88 -13.79
N ALA A 64 -0.57 1.65 -14.77
CA ALA A 64 0.14 1.11 -15.93
C ALA A 64 1.44 0.37 -15.54
N ALA A 65 2.19 0.89 -14.56
CA ALA A 65 3.41 0.25 -14.07
C ALA A 65 3.11 -1.06 -13.33
N VAL A 66 2.05 -1.11 -12.51
CA VAL A 66 1.59 -2.34 -11.86
C VAL A 66 1.20 -3.38 -12.91
N ASP A 67 0.43 -3.00 -13.93
CA ASP A 67 0.05 -3.91 -15.03
C ASP A 67 1.26 -4.46 -15.77
N GLY A 68 2.21 -3.61 -16.14
CA GLY A 68 3.45 -4.05 -16.79
C GLY A 68 4.28 -5.01 -15.92
N GLN A 69 4.29 -4.81 -14.60
CA GLN A 69 4.98 -5.73 -13.70
C GLN A 69 4.22 -7.06 -13.54
N VAL A 70 2.89 -7.06 -13.45
CA VAL A 70 2.10 -8.31 -13.40
C VAL A 70 2.24 -9.09 -14.69
N GLU A 71 2.13 -8.42 -15.85
CA GLU A 71 2.38 -9.00 -17.17
C GLU A 71 3.75 -9.69 -17.21
N ARG A 72 4.82 -8.97 -16.83
CA ARG A 72 6.18 -9.52 -16.79
C ARG A 72 6.30 -10.75 -15.88
N LEU A 73 5.72 -10.69 -14.68
CA LEU A 73 5.73 -11.82 -13.73
C LEU A 73 5.00 -13.03 -14.30
N ARG A 74 3.83 -12.82 -14.92
CA ARG A 74 3.07 -13.89 -15.56
C ARG A 74 3.79 -14.50 -16.75
N THR A 75 4.47 -13.70 -17.57
CA THR A 75 5.29 -14.21 -18.67
C THR A 75 6.44 -15.09 -18.18
N LEU A 76 7.10 -14.70 -17.08
CA LEU A 76 8.17 -15.50 -16.46
C LEU A 76 7.66 -16.83 -15.92
N ASP A 77 6.45 -16.85 -15.37
CA ASP A 77 5.81 -18.04 -14.81
C ASP A 77 4.98 -18.85 -15.83
N ASP A 78 5.00 -18.47 -17.12
CA ASP A 78 4.20 -19.08 -18.21
C ASP A 78 2.67 -19.11 -17.93
N HIS A 79 2.17 -18.08 -17.24
CA HIS A 79 0.75 -17.92 -16.86
C HIS A 79 0.05 -16.91 -17.77
N LEU A 80 0.00 -17.17 -19.08
CA LEU A 80 -0.50 -16.19 -20.07
C LEU A 80 -2.03 -16.08 -20.12
N ASP A 81 -2.73 -17.18 -19.89
CA ASP A 81 -4.18 -17.25 -19.93
C ASP A 81 -4.82 -16.84 -18.59
N PRO A 82 -6.09 -16.37 -18.60
CA PRO A 82 -6.84 -16.08 -17.39
C PRO A 82 -6.88 -17.28 -16.43
N PHE A 83 -6.77 -17.00 -15.13
CA PHE A 83 -7.04 -18.03 -14.13
C PHE A 83 -8.54 -18.31 -14.09
N PRO A 84 -8.96 -19.56 -13.82
CA PRO A 84 -10.37 -19.87 -13.64
C PRO A 84 -10.98 -19.05 -12.50
N SER A 85 -12.21 -18.58 -12.68
CA SER A 85 -12.93 -17.82 -11.66
C SER A 85 -13.06 -18.63 -10.38
N ASP A 86 -12.76 -17.99 -9.24
CA ASP A 86 -12.91 -18.62 -7.93
C ASP A 86 -14.36 -19.04 -7.63
N LEU A 87 -15.36 -18.54 -8.35
CA LEU A 87 -16.76 -18.93 -8.17
C LEU A 87 -17.13 -20.20 -8.95
N GLU A 88 -16.38 -20.50 -10.02
CA GLU A 88 -16.74 -21.53 -11.00
C GLU A 88 -16.00 -22.85 -10.78
N VAL A 89 -14.98 -22.86 -9.92
CA VAL A 89 -14.08 -24.01 -9.78
C VAL A 89 -13.98 -24.57 -8.36
N ASP A 90 -13.68 -25.86 -8.29
CA ASP A 90 -13.45 -26.57 -7.04
C ASP A 90 -12.23 -26.05 -6.26
N ARG A 91 -12.21 -26.28 -4.94
CA ARG A 91 -11.14 -25.82 -4.03
C ARG A 91 -9.73 -26.15 -4.51
N LYS A 92 -9.52 -27.28 -5.20
CA LYS A 92 -8.21 -27.68 -5.75
C LYS A 92 -7.76 -26.79 -6.91
N GLN A 93 -8.68 -26.38 -7.77
CA GLN A 93 -8.44 -25.54 -8.94
C GLN A 93 -8.26 -24.04 -8.57
N ARG A 94 -8.73 -23.61 -7.39
CA ARG A 94 -8.47 -22.26 -6.84
C ARG A 94 -7.04 -22.08 -6.31
N ARG A 95 -6.34 -23.18 -5.99
CA ARG A 95 -5.04 -23.12 -5.32
C ARG A 95 -3.95 -22.40 -6.14
N PRO A 96 -3.81 -22.64 -7.46
CA PRO A 96 -2.84 -21.90 -8.29
C PRO A 96 -3.11 -20.39 -8.29
N ARG A 97 -4.37 -19.98 -8.53
CA ARG A 97 -4.78 -18.57 -8.53
C ARG A 97 -4.45 -17.87 -7.20
N ARG A 98 -4.79 -18.50 -6.08
CA ARG A 98 -4.49 -17.96 -4.73
C ARG A 98 -2.99 -17.80 -4.50
N LYS A 99 -2.18 -18.78 -4.93
CA LYS A 99 -0.72 -18.69 -4.83
C LYS A 99 -0.17 -17.53 -5.66
N ALA A 100 -0.59 -17.42 -6.93
CA ALA A 100 -0.18 -16.34 -7.82
C ALA A 100 -0.58 -14.97 -7.25
N LYS A 101 -1.83 -14.82 -6.79
CA LYS A 101 -2.30 -13.59 -6.15
C LYS A 101 -1.41 -13.18 -4.98
N VAL A 102 -1.19 -14.08 -4.03
CA VAL A 102 -0.38 -13.78 -2.83
C VAL A 102 1.05 -13.42 -3.23
N TYR A 103 1.65 -14.21 -4.13
CA TYR A 103 3.03 -14.01 -4.57
C TYR A 103 3.22 -12.69 -5.30
N TYR A 104 2.42 -12.40 -6.33
CA TYR A 104 2.53 -11.17 -7.11
C TYR A 104 2.19 -9.93 -6.27
N THR A 105 1.15 -10.01 -5.41
CA THR A 105 0.83 -8.91 -4.48
C THR A 105 2.02 -8.60 -3.58
N SER A 106 2.63 -9.61 -2.97
CA SER A 106 3.79 -9.43 -2.08
C SER A 106 4.99 -8.80 -2.80
N LEU A 107 5.29 -9.23 -4.03
CA LEU A 107 6.38 -8.64 -4.83
C LEU A 107 6.11 -7.17 -5.19
N LEU A 108 4.87 -6.84 -5.58
CA LEU A 108 4.49 -5.49 -5.96
C LEU A 108 4.41 -4.54 -4.77
N GLU A 109 3.90 -5.00 -3.62
CA GLU A 109 3.93 -4.21 -2.40
C GLU A 109 5.38 -3.96 -1.96
N THR A 110 6.27 -4.95 -2.08
CA THR A 110 7.70 -4.78 -1.78
C THR A 110 8.33 -3.76 -2.73
N TRP A 111 8.06 -3.86 -4.03
CA TRP A 111 8.49 -2.87 -5.01
C TRP A 111 8.00 -1.46 -4.70
N MET A 112 6.72 -1.30 -4.35
CA MET A 112 6.15 0.00 -3.96
C MET A 112 6.85 0.56 -2.71
N ARG A 113 7.04 -0.25 -1.67
CA ARG A 113 7.71 0.17 -0.44
C ARG A 113 9.16 0.56 -0.69
N GLU A 114 9.94 -0.30 -1.35
CA GLU A 114 11.39 -0.13 -1.47
C GLU A 114 11.77 0.88 -2.55
N GLN A 115 11.19 0.77 -3.74
CA GLN A 115 11.63 1.56 -4.89
C GLN A 115 11.00 2.94 -4.88
N ILE A 116 9.72 3.05 -4.52
CA ILE A 116 8.99 4.31 -4.59
C ILE A 116 9.03 5.01 -3.24
N ILE A 117 8.57 4.38 -2.17
CA ILE A 117 8.45 5.07 -0.88
C ILE A 117 9.83 5.29 -0.23
N VAL A 118 10.64 4.24 -0.08
CA VAL A 118 11.99 4.38 0.47
C VAL A 118 12.91 5.08 -0.52
N GLY A 119 12.95 4.63 -1.78
CA GLY A 119 13.84 5.17 -2.80
C GLY A 119 13.61 6.65 -3.12
N GLU A 120 12.37 7.04 -3.42
CA GLU A 120 12.06 8.39 -3.94
C GLU A 120 11.61 9.38 -2.85
N LEU A 121 11.09 8.88 -1.73
CA LEU A 121 10.59 9.71 -0.62
C LEU A 121 11.43 9.60 0.65
N GLY A 122 12.41 8.67 0.72
CA GLY A 122 13.14 8.38 1.95
C GLY A 122 13.80 9.61 2.60
N THR A 123 14.44 10.47 1.79
CA THR A 123 15.07 11.70 2.31
C THR A 123 14.05 12.66 2.93
N ILE A 124 12.85 12.77 2.33
CA ILE A 124 11.76 13.60 2.86
C ILE A 124 11.29 13.03 4.20
N LEU A 125 11.09 11.71 4.25
CA LEU A 125 10.57 11.00 5.42
C LEU A 125 11.56 10.98 6.59
N LEU A 126 12.86 10.92 6.33
CA LEU A 126 13.91 11.02 7.35
C LEU A 126 14.01 12.43 7.95
N ALA A 127 13.60 13.47 7.22
CA ALA A 127 13.63 14.85 7.69
C ALA A 127 12.41 15.23 8.54
N TYR A 128 11.41 14.35 8.67
CA TYR A 128 10.23 14.62 9.47
C TYR A 128 10.55 14.63 10.96
N ASP A 129 9.99 15.62 11.66
CA ASP A 129 9.95 15.61 13.11
C ASP A 129 8.91 14.59 13.63
N VAL A 130 8.77 14.52 14.96
CA VAL A 130 7.84 13.59 15.61
C VAL A 130 6.40 13.82 15.16
N LEU A 131 5.94 15.07 15.08
CA LEU A 131 4.55 15.36 14.74
C LEU A 131 4.27 15.02 13.27
N ALA A 132 5.16 15.41 12.36
CA ALA A 132 5.07 15.08 10.95
C ALA A 132 5.08 13.56 10.73
N THR A 133 5.93 12.83 11.46
CA THR A 133 5.99 11.36 11.40
C THR A 133 4.68 10.72 11.86
N GLN A 134 4.12 11.17 12.98
CA GLN A 134 2.83 10.68 13.46
C GLN A 134 1.69 10.94 12.46
N GLN A 135 1.67 12.14 11.85
CA GLN A 135 0.69 12.48 10.83
C GLN A 135 0.84 11.62 9.58
N PHE A 136 2.08 11.38 9.12
CA PHE A 136 2.35 10.46 8.02
C PHE A 136 1.87 9.04 8.31
N ASN A 137 2.25 8.48 9.47
CA ASN A 137 1.82 7.15 9.89
C ASN A 137 0.28 7.03 9.92
N LYS A 138 -0.39 8.06 10.43
CA LYS A 138 -1.86 8.15 10.46
C LYS A 138 -2.47 8.18 9.07
N GLY A 139 -1.93 9.01 8.18
CA GLY A 139 -2.37 9.07 6.79
C GLY A 139 -2.21 7.72 6.09
N LEU A 140 -1.06 7.07 6.27
CA LEU A 140 -0.77 5.77 5.67
C LEU A 140 -1.76 4.69 6.13
N ASP A 141 -2.01 4.58 7.44
CA ASP A 141 -2.97 3.62 7.98
C ASP A 141 -4.40 3.90 7.48
N TRP A 142 -4.79 5.19 7.45
CA TRP A 142 -6.09 5.59 6.91
C TRP A 142 -6.23 5.22 5.43
N GLY A 143 -5.21 5.51 4.63
CA GLY A 143 -5.21 5.20 3.19
C GLY A 143 -5.23 3.70 2.90
N LYS A 144 -4.53 2.90 3.70
CA LYS A 144 -4.42 1.44 3.49
C LYS A 144 -5.57 0.66 4.09
N ASN A 145 -6.01 1.01 5.30
CA ASN A 145 -6.93 0.20 6.11
C ASN A 145 -8.23 0.92 6.51
N ARG A 146 -8.35 2.23 6.25
CA ARG A 146 -9.46 3.07 6.76
C ARG A 146 -9.59 3.03 8.28
N LEU A 147 -8.45 2.94 8.97
CA LEU A 147 -8.35 2.97 10.42
C LEU A 147 -7.76 4.30 10.88
N ALA A 148 -8.37 4.86 11.93
CA ALA A 148 -7.94 6.12 12.53
C ALA A 148 -7.77 5.92 14.04
N TRP A 149 -6.56 5.56 14.45
CA TRP A 149 -6.19 5.58 15.87
C TRP A 149 -6.08 7.02 16.38
N ARG A 150 -6.32 7.23 17.67
CA ARG A 150 -6.12 8.54 18.31
C ARG A 150 -4.64 8.91 18.37
N LEU A 151 -3.79 7.93 18.67
CA LEU A 151 -2.36 8.10 18.78
C LEU A 151 -1.63 7.21 17.79
N TYR A 152 -0.55 7.75 17.23
CA TYR A 152 0.37 7.04 16.34
C TYR A 152 1.80 7.10 16.90
N PRO A 153 2.63 6.10 16.61
CA PRO A 153 4.03 6.08 17.05
C PRO A 153 4.82 7.24 16.45
N SER A 154 5.80 7.73 17.22
CA SER A 154 6.75 8.76 16.80
C SER A 154 7.82 8.22 15.86
N GLN A 155 7.93 6.89 15.76
CA GLN A 155 8.81 6.16 14.86
C GLN A 155 8.17 6.06 13.47
N ASN A 156 8.92 6.33 12.41
CA ASN A 156 8.41 6.25 11.05
C ASN A 156 8.33 4.79 10.59
N VAL A 157 7.12 4.31 10.31
CA VAL A 157 6.88 2.90 9.92
C VAL A 157 7.73 2.46 8.73
N VAL A 158 8.06 3.36 7.82
CA VAL A 158 8.85 3.07 6.61
C VAL A 158 10.24 2.54 6.94
N PHE A 159 10.85 3.02 8.03
CA PHE A 159 12.20 2.62 8.42
C PHE A 159 12.22 1.60 9.56
N GLU A 160 11.15 1.52 10.34
CA GLU A 160 11.14 0.84 11.64
C GLU A 160 10.39 -0.50 11.59
N ALA A 161 9.59 -0.75 10.55
CA ALA A 161 8.90 -2.02 10.38
C ALA A 161 9.82 -3.17 9.92
N GLY A 162 10.97 -2.87 9.30
CA GLY A 162 11.80 -3.89 8.67
C GLY A 162 11.02 -4.71 7.63
N ASP A 163 11.04 -6.04 7.77
CA ASP A 163 10.30 -6.97 6.91
C ASP A 163 8.82 -7.16 7.33
N GLU A 164 8.39 -6.54 8.44
CA GLU A 164 7.01 -6.65 8.92
C GLU A 164 6.04 -5.89 8.00
N ASP A 165 4.82 -6.42 7.84
CA ASP A 165 3.75 -5.68 7.18
C ASP A 165 3.46 -4.37 7.93
N TRP A 166 3.45 -3.25 7.19
CA TRP A 166 3.31 -1.93 7.79
C TRP A 166 1.98 -1.74 8.53
N SER A 167 0.88 -2.36 8.07
CA SER A 167 -0.40 -2.30 8.78
C SER A 167 -0.33 -3.06 10.11
N ALA A 168 0.29 -4.25 10.10
CA ALA A 168 0.48 -5.04 11.32
C ALA A 168 1.36 -4.30 12.34
N TRP A 169 2.48 -3.72 11.87
CA TRP A 169 3.39 -2.95 12.71
C TRP A 169 2.68 -1.73 13.32
N LEU A 170 1.95 -0.95 12.51
CA LEU A 170 1.22 0.23 12.98
C LEU A 170 0.14 -0.16 13.98
N LYS A 171 -0.67 -1.17 13.67
CA LYS A 171 -1.73 -1.65 14.56
C LYS A 171 -1.17 -2.00 15.93
N ARG A 172 -0.10 -2.80 16.01
CA ARG A 172 0.51 -3.21 17.28
C ARG A 172 0.97 -2.00 18.11
N HIS A 173 1.62 -1.02 17.49
CA HIS A 173 2.13 0.15 18.20
C HIS A 173 1.00 1.11 18.61
N CYS A 174 0.00 1.33 17.74
CA CYS A 174 -1.17 2.13 18.06
C CYS A 174 -2.02 1.49 19.17
N GLU A 175 -2.16 0.16 19.19
CA GLU A 175 -2.83 -0.57 20.28
C GLU A 175 -2.11 -0.36 21.62
N GLN A 176 -0.77 -0.44 21.65
CA GLN A 176 0.01 -0.19 22.87
C GLN A 176 -0.18 1.24 23.38
N LEU A 177 -0.12 2.24 22.49
CA LEU A 177 -0.36 3.64 22.83
C LEU A 177 -1.81 3.87 23.30
N GLY A 178 -2.78 3.25 22.63
CA GLY A 178 -4.19 3.30 23.00
C GLY A 178 -4.45 2.72 24.38
N MET A 179 -3.80 1.60 24.74
CA MET A 179 -3.89 1.04 26.10
C MET A 179 -3.32 1.99 27.16
N MET A 180 -2.25 2.72 26.85
CA MET A 180 -1.70 3.73 27.76
C MET A 180 -2.66 4.90 27.94
N SER A 181 -3.23 5.45 26.85
CA SER A 181 -4.21 6.54 26.92
C SER A 181 -5.53 6.15 27.56
N ALA A 182 -5.98 4.90 27.40
CA ALA A 182 -7.18 4.41 28.06
C ALA A 182 -7.05 4.40 29.59
N ARG A 183 -5.83 4.17 30.12
CA ARG A 183 -5.55 4.31 31.56
C ARG A 183 -5.72 5.74 32.07
N GLU A 184 -5.66 6.72 31.17
CA GLU A 184 -5.86 8.14 31.43
C GLU A 184 -7.30 8.60 31.07
N GLY A 185 -8.20 7.68 30.72
CA GLY A 185 -9.60 7.96 30.43
C GLY A 185 -9.89 8.48 29.01
N LEU A 186 -8.94 8.36 28.08
CA LEU A 186 -9.09 8.80 26.69
C LEU A 186 -9.48 7.64 25.76
N SER A 187 -10.33 7.90 24.76
CA SER A 187 -10.65 6.93 23.69
C SER A 187 -9.42 6.56 22.87
N ALA A 188 -9.31 5.30 22.45
CA ALA A 188 -8.20 4.80 21.63
C ALA A 188 -8.33 5.13 20.13
N LEU A 189 -9.55 5.38 19.65
CA LEU A 189 -9.84 5.70 18.24
C LEU A 189 -10.12 7.19 18.07
N ASP A 190 -9.79 7.71 16.89
CA ASP A 190 -10.09 9.08 16.49
C ASP A 190 -11.37 9.12 15.67
N GLU A 191 -12.44 9.61 16.30
CA GLU A 191 -13.77 9.71 15.70
C GLU A 191 -13.86 10.83 14.64
N SER A 192 -12.91 11.78 14.61
CA SER A 192 -12.97 12.93 13.69
C SER A 192 -12.82 12.59 12.21
N LEU A 193 -12.29 11.41 11.90
CA LEU A 193 -12.10 10.92 10.53
C LEU A 193 -13.14 9.88 10.11
N MET A 194 -14.10 9.54 10.97
CA MET A 194 -15.11 8.50 10.70
C MET A 194 -16.45 9.05 10.16
N GLY A 195 -16.50 10.36 9.85
CA GLY A 195 -17.67 11.04 9.30
C GLY A 195 -17.75 11.06 7.77
#